data_AF-A0A936SY21-F1
#
_entry.id   AF-A0A936SY21-F1
#
_cell.length_a   1.000
_cell.length_b   1.000
_cell.length_c   1.000
_cell.angle_alpha   90.00
_cell.angle_beta   90.00
_cell.angle_gamma   90.00
#
_symmetry.space_group_name_H-M   'P 1'
#
loop_
_entity.id
_entity.type
_entity.pdbx_description
1 polymer ?
#
loop_
_entity_poly.entity_id
_entity_poly.type
_entity_poly.pdbx_seq_one_letter_code
_entity_poly.pdbx_strand_id
1 'polypeptide(L)' 'MGIELAKVVDYVRLKSRGTAVVDLARLNLLVGRAISRNAMTLPDEPEVVQRAWFHARSILGEPEPKGA' A
#
# COMPACT_ATOMS: atom_id res chain seq x y z
N MET A 1 -3.67 -4.04 15.83
CA MET A 1 -3.15 -4.93 14.77
C MET A 1 -3.40 -4.26 13.44
N GLY A 2 -2.48 -4.39 12.48
CA GLY A 2 -2.50 -3.61 11.23
C GLY A 2 -3.45 -4.19 10.18
N ILE A 3 -4.73 -3.91 10.36
CA ILE A 3 -5.81 -4.37 9.49
C ILE A 3 -5.83 -3.54 8.22
N GLU A 4 -5.68 -2.22 8.32
CA GLU A 4 -5.72 -1.33 7.16
C GLU A 4 -4.47 -1.47 6.31
N LEU A 5 -3.29 -1.58 6.91
CA LEU A 5 -2.06 -1.86 6.16
C LEU A 5 -2.15 -3.21 5.43
N ALA A 6 -2.80 -4.22 6.01
CA ALA A 6 -2.99 -5.51 5.35
C ALA A 6 -3.90 -5.37 4.12
N LYS A 7 -4.99 -4.61 4.22
CA LYS A 7 -5.88 -4.30 3.09
C LYS A 7 -5.14 -3.63 1.94
N VAL A 8 -4.22 -2.70 2.22
CA VAL A 8 -3.39 -2.05 1.18
C VAL A 8 -2.52 -3.08 0.46
N VAL A 9 -1.85 -3.95 1.21
CA VAL A 9 -0.99 -4.99 0.63
C VAL A 9 -1.79 -5.95 -0.24
N ASP A 10 -2.95 -6.40 0.24
CA ASP A 10 -3.83 -7.29 -0.52
C ASP A 10 -4.40 -6.60 -1.76
N TYR A 11 -4.73 -5.31 -1.66
CA TYR A 11 -5.17 -4.50 -2.80
C TYR A 11 -4.14 -4.51 -3.93
N VAL A 12 -2.87 -4.22 -3.62
CA VAL A 12 -1.78 -4.23 -4.60
C VAL A 12 -1.58 -5.64 -5.18
N ARG A 13 -1.59 -6.68 -4.34
CA ARG A 13 -1.46 -8.07 -4.82
C ARG A 13 -2.53 -8.46 -5.82
N LEU A 14 -3.79 -8.07 -5.58
CA LEU A 14 -4.93 -8.42 -6.43
C LEU A 14 -4.99 -7.59 -7.72
N LYS A 15 -4.51 -6.34 -7.71
CA LYS A 15 -4.64 -5.41 -8.84
C LYS A 15 -3.40 -5.36 -9.73
N SER A 16 -2.23 -5.74 -9.23
CA SER A 16 -1.00 -5.78 -10.02
C SER A 16 -1.10 -6.77 -11.19
N ARG A 17 -0.74 -6.33 -12.40
CA ARG A 17 -0.83 -7.13 -13.64
C ARG A 17 0.42 -7.98 -13.87
N GLY A 18 0.73 -8.87 -12.93
CA GLY A 18 1.90 -9.76 -12.98
C GLY A 18 3.18 -9.17 -12.35
N THR A 19 3.13 -7.94 -11.84
CA THR A 19 4.27 -7.23 -11.23
C THR A 19 4.15 -7.03 -9.72
N ALA A 20 3.27 -7.78 -9.05
CA ALA A 20 2.92 -7.58 -7.64
C ALA A 20 4.12 -7.48 -6.69
N VAL A 21 5.15 -8.31 -6.90
CA VAL A 21 6.37 -8.29 -6.07
C VAL A 21 7.11 -6.97 -6.21
N VAL A 22 7.24 -6.45 -7.43
CA VAL A 22 7.91 -5.17 -7.73
C VAL A 22 7.09 -4.01 -7.18
N ASP A 23 5.78 -4.05 -7.36
CA ASP A 23 4.85 -3.00 -6.90
C ASP A 23 4.84 -2.90 -5.37
N LEU A 24 4.83 -4.04 -4.67
CA LEU A 24 4.95 -4.08 -3.20
C LEU A 24 6.33 -3.61 -2.71
N ALA A 25 7.41 -3.94 -3.42
CA ALA A 25 8.74 -3.45 -3.08
C ALA A 25 8.80 -1.92 -3.22
N ARG A 26 8.26 -1.38 -4.31
CA ARG A 26 8.14 0.08 -4.51
C ARG A 26 7.29 0.73 -3.43
N LEU A 27 6.17 0.12 -3.07
CA LEU A 27 5.30 0.62 -2.00
C LEU A 27 6.05 0.69 -0.66
N ASN A 28 6.82 -0.34 -0.29
CA ASN A 28 7.61 -0.33 0.94
C ASN A 28 8.62 0.83 0.98
N LEU A 29 9.27 1.11 -0.16
CA LEU A 29 10.23 2.21 -0.27
C LEU A 29 9.56 3.57 -0.10
N LEU A 30 8.40 3.79 -0.74
CA LEU A 30 7.66 5.05 -0.66
C LEU A 30 7.04 5.28 0.72
N VAL A 31 6.56 4.22 1.38
CA VAL A 31 6.05 4.29 2.75
C VAL A 31 7.19 4.41 3.78
N GLY A 32 8.41 4.00 3.42
CA GLY A 32 9.57 3.96 4.31
C GLY A 32 9.52 2.80 5.31
N ARG A 33 8.66 1.79 5.09
CA ARG A 33 8.49 0.63 5.96
C ARG A 33 8.19 -0.63 5.15
N ALA A 34 8.66 -1.77 5.62
CA ALA A 34 8.43 -3.08 5.00
C ALA A 34 7.00 -3.62 5.27
N ILE A 35 5.97 -2.89 4.88
CA ILE A 35 4.56 -3.24 5.14
C ILE A 35 4.14 -4.53 4.44
N SER A 36 4.69 -4.85 3.26
CA SER A 36 4.32 -6.06 2.51
C SER A 36 4.59 -7.39 3.24
N ARG A 37 5.44 -7.38 4.28
CA ARG A 37 5.78 -8.52 5.12
C ARG A 37 5.21 -8.42 6.54
N ASN A 38 5.03 -7.20 7.04
CA ASN A 38 4.73 -6.94 8.45
C ASN A 38 3.37 -6.26 8.68
N ALA A 39 2.53 -6.11 7.65
CA ALA A 39 1.27 -5.37 7.76
C ALA A 39 0.43 -5.79 8.98
N MET A 40 0.26 -7.10 9.22
CA MET A 40 -0.54 -7.61 10.35
C MET A 40 0.04 -7.30 11.73
N THR A 41 1.35 -7.08 11.83
CA THR A 41 2.06 -6.84 13.09
C THR A 41 2.35 -5.37 13.35
N LEU A 42 2.29 -4.52 12.32
CA LEU A 42 2.45 -3.08 12.45
C LEU A 42 1.15 -2.43 12.97
N PRO A 43 1.25 -1.36 13.78
CA PRO A 43 0.09 -0.54 14.09
C PRO A 43 -0.38 0.23 12.84
N ASP A 44 -1.71 0.38 12.70
CA ASP A 44 -2.33 1.22 11.68
C ASP A 44 -2.19 2.71 12.07
N GLU A 45 -0.97 3.23 11.98
CA GLU A 45 -0.72 4.66 12.15
C GLU A 45 -1.42 5.44 11.01
N PRO A 46 -2.30 6.42 11.32
CA PRO A 46 -3.13 7.08 10.31
C PRO A 46 -2.33 7.65 9.15
N GLU A 47 -1.20 8.30 9.41
CA GLU A 47 -0.33 8.89 8.40
C GLU A 47 0.30 7.84 7.49
N VAL A 48 0.68 6.69 8.05
CA VAL A 48 1.29 5.57 7.31
C VAL A 48 0.24 4.91 6.42
N VAL A 49 -0.96 4.68 6.95
CA VAL A 49 -2.09 4.11 6.19
C VAL A 49 -2.48 5.03 5.03
N GLN A 50 -2.62 6.34 5.27
CA GLN A 50 -2.93 7.31 4.21
C GLN A 50 -1.85 7.33 3.12
N ARG A 51 -0.57 7.37 3.51
CA ARG A 51 0.55 7.32 2.57
C ARG A 51 0.58 6.02 1.78
N ALA A 52 0.32 4.89 2.43
CA ALA A 52 0.30 3.58 1.79
C ALA A 52 -0.84 3.49 0.74
N TRP A 53 -2.04 3.95 1.06
CA TRP A 53 -3.15 4.00 0.11
C TRP A 53 -2.88 4.93 -1.08
N PHE A 54 -2.34 6.12 -0.81
CA PHE A 54 -1.98 7.10 -1.84
C PHE A 54 -1.01 6.49 -2.86
N HIS A 55 0.10 5.92 -2.37
CA HIS A 55 1.10 5.33 -3.25
C HIS A 55 0.62 4.03 -3.91
N ALA A 56 -0.17 3.20 -3.24
CA ALA A 56 -0.73 1.99 -3.85
C ALA A 56 -1.57 2.31 -5.09
N ARG A 57 -2.45 3.31 -5.01
CA ARG A 57 -3.27 3.75 -6.15
C ARG A 57 -2.41 4.34 -7.27
N SER A 58 -1.44 5.18 -6.91
CA SER A 58 -0.50 5.77 -7.88
C SER A 58 0.31 4.70 -8.63
N ILE A 59 0.81 3.68 -7.93
CA ILE A 59 1.54 2.54 -8.52
C ILE A 59 0.66 1.77 -9.51
N LEU A 60 -0.61 1.56 -9.15
CA LEU A 60 -1.57 0.85 -9.99
C LEU A 60 -2.12 1.71 -11.15
N GLY A 61 -1.69 2.97 -11.26
CA GLY A 61 -2.10 3.90 -12.32
C GLY A 61 -3.55 4.36 -12.18
N GLU A 62 -4.12 4.30 -10.98
CA GLU A 62 -5.47 4.79 -10.73
C GLU A 62 -5.48 6.33 -10.69
N PRO A 63 -6.50 6.97 -11.27
CA PRO A 63 -6.64 8.42 -11.17
C PRO A 63 -6.70 8.81 -9.70
N GLU A 64 -5.88 9.79 -9.29
CA GLU A 64 -5.95 10.35 -7.95
C GLU A 64 -7.39 10.76 -7.66
N PRO A 65 -7.92 10.45 -6.46
CA PRO A 65 -9.22 10.99 -6.07
C PRO A 65 -9.08 12.51 -6.05
N LYS A 66 -9.63 13.16 -7.08
CA LYS A 66 -9.80 14.61 -7.11
C LYS A 66 -10.60 14.95 -5.85
N GLY A 67 -9.96 15.63 -4.91
CA GLY A 67 -10.59 16.06 -3.67
C GLY A 67 -11.93 16.73 -3.99
N ALA A 68 -12.97 16.27 -3.29
CA ALA A 68 -14.27 16.92 -3.24
C ALA A 68 -14.17 18.23 -2.45
#